data_AF-A0A367M112-F1
#
_entry.id   AF-A0A367M112-F1
#
_cell.length_a   1.000
_cell.length_b   1.000
_cell.length_c   1.000
_cell.angle_alpha   90.00
_cell.angle_beta   90.00
_cell.angle_gamma   90.00
#
_symmetry.space_group_name_H-M   'P 1'
#
loop_
_entity.id
_entity.type
_entity.pdbx_description
1 polymer ?
#
loop_
_entity_poly.entity_id
_entity_poly.type
_entity_poly.pdbx_seq_one_letter_code
_entity_poly.pdbx_strand_id
1 'polypeptide(L)'
;GACRSPQAQARLALSLGWRQVAELRLGAPDDGGRQRVLQLFRQDLAVARMQRYSGLRVACYGNMPFHYRSLRPLAECFEDSLLSLDIDEVMAWKPDVIAVADGWSVEFWRDYCDAHNVLLVGMRHGSVTRYGFAEGTYRYADYLCGSAWDIDDTLASSVMPRNGFLLTGNAWCDEVFRLPARTPAENAPTILFAPTYNPEISAAVHLGERVVALIRKVYPASRIIIKPHPAIVQHEHAFVSDKDLFRDLMKLWREQSRTDPLVTLVDDPEASIAASFAEADILLADRSSLIFEVMTLDRPILLFSREQRIARWAYNPEAPGNAWRDIGPVSYT
;
A
#
# COMPACT_ATOMS: atom_id res chain seq x y z
N GLY A 1 3.96 -22.11 -21.79
CA GLY A 1 3.46 -23.36 -21.17
C GLY A 1 4.47 -24.06 -20.27
N ALA A 2 5.20 -23.34 -19.40
CA ALA A 2 6.16 -23.93 -18.46
C ALA A 2 5.73 -23.82 -16.97
N CYS A 3 4.70 -23.04 -16.65
CA CYS A 3 4.23 -22.79 -15.27
C CYS A 3 3.20 -23.81 -14.72
N ARG A 4 2.97 -24.95 -15.39
CA ARG A 4 1.89 -25.88 -15.01
C ARG A 4 2.36 -27.21 -14.40
N SER A 5 3.65 -27.48 -14.32
CA SER A 5 4.13 -28.67 -13.62
C SER A 5 4.28 -28.37 -12.11
N PRO A 6 3.89 -29.30 -11.22
CA PRO A 6 4.10 -29.14 -9.77
C PRO A 6 5.56 -28.86 -9.39
N GLN A 7 6.52 -29.41 -10.14
CA GLN A 7 7.95 -29.13 -9.98
C GLN A 7 8.34 -27.69 -10.32
N ALA A 8 7.70 -27.06 -11.32
CA ALA A 8 7.94 -25.67 -11.65
C ALA A 8 7.35 -24.71 -10.60
N GLN A 9 6.17 -25.06 -10.05
CA GLN A 9 5.53 -24.30 -8.97
C GLN A 9 6.33 -24.37 -7.66
N ALA A 10 6.84 -25.55 -7.30
CA ALA A 10 7.72 -25.71 -6.14
C ALA A 10 9.04 -24.94 -6.30
N ARG A 11 9.64 -24.94 -7.50
CA ARG A 11 10.86 -24.15 -7.78
C ARG A 11 10.61 -22.65 -7.68
N LEU A 12 9.46 -22.16 -8.14
CA LEU A 12 9.06 -20.77 -7.99
C LEU A 12 8.91 -20.41 -6.50
N ALA A 13 8.18 -21.20 -5.71
CA ALA A 13 8.02 -20.97 -4.28
C ALA A 13 9.37 -20.94 -3.54
N LEU A 14 10.28 -21.87 -3.86
CA LEU A 14 11.65 -21.90 -3.30
C LEU A 14 12.45 -20.65 -3.68
N SER A 15 12.35 -20.16 -4.92
CA SER A 15 13.04 -18.94 -5.37
C SER A 15 12.57 -17.67 -4.67
N LEU A 16 11.36 -17.68 -4.11
CA LEU A 16 10.78 -16.56 -3.36
C LEU A 16 11.16 -16.59 -1.86
N GLY A 17 12.07 -17.49 -1.45
CA GLY A 17 12.48 -17.64 -0.04
C GLY A 17 11.51 -18.44 0.83
N TRP A 18 10.62 -19.22 0.20
CA TRP A 18 9.70 -20.08 0.93
C TRP A 18 10.28 -21.49 1.05
N ARG A 19 10.28 -22.05 2.25
CA ARG A 19 10.68 -23.44 2.48
C ARG A 19 9.45 -24.35 2.43
N GLN A 20 9.52 -25.43 1.66
CA GLN A 20 8.50 -26.47 1.73
C GLN A 20 8.53 -27.13 3.12
N VAL A 21 7.41 -27.08 3.85
CA VAL A 21 7.30 -27.62 5.21
C VAL A 21 6.50 -28.91 5.27
N ALA A 22 5.60 -29.14 4.31
CA ALA A 22 4.91 -30.42 4.19
C ALA A 22 4.46 -30.69 2.76
N GLU A 23 4.25 -31.97 2.47
CA GLU A 23 3.59 -32.44 1.27
C GLU A 23 2.53 -33.46 1.68
N LEU A 24 1.26 -33.17 1.38
CA LEU A 24 0.12 -33.98 1.78
C LEU A 24 -0.51 -34.58 0.54
N ARG A 25 -0.59 -35.93 0.50
CA ARG A 25 -1.30 -36.64 -0.56
C ARG A 25 -2.81 -36.59 -0.28
N LEU A 26 -3.56 -36.02 -1.22
CA LEU A 26 -5.00 -35.86 -1.10
C LEU A 26 -5.71 -36.99 -1.85
N GLY A 27 -6.41 -37.85 -1.11
CA GLY A 27 -7.21 -38.94 -1.68
C GLY A 27 -6.40 -40.03 -2.38
N ALA A 28 -7.10 -40.96 -3.03
CA ALA A 28 -6.49 -41.97 -3.88
C ALA A 28 -6.05 -41.37 -5.23
N PRO A 29 -5.04 -41.96 -5.91
CA PRO A 29 -4.69 -41.60 -7.28
C PRO A 29 -5.91 -41.70 -8.22
N ASP A 30 -5.96 -40.87 -9.25
CA ASP A 30 -6.97 -41.02 -10.31
C ASP A 30 -6.69 -42.28 -11.17
N ASP A 31 -7.64 -42.63 -12.05
CA ASP A 31 -7.55 -43.80 -12.94
C ASP A 31 -6.34 -43.73 -13.91
N GLY A 32 -5.71 -42.56 -14.04
CA GLY A 32 -4.47 -42.33 -14.79
C GLY A 32 -3.21 -42.39 -13.93
N GLY A 33 -3.30 -42.80 -12.66
CA GLY A 33 -2.20 -42.90 -11.71
C GLY A 33 -1.71 -41.56 -11.15
N ARG A 34 -2.45 -40.46 -11.37
CA ARG A 34 -2.03 -39.13 -10.90
C ARG A 34 -2.49 -38.92 -9.46
N GLN A 35 -1.55 -38.64 -8.58
CA GLN A 35 -1.80 -38.31 -7.18
C GLN A 35 -2.04 -36.80 -7.03
N ARG A 36 -3.12 -36.40 -6.36
CA ARG A 36 -3.31 -35.00 -5.94
C ARG A 36 -2.45 -34.74 -4.71
N VAL A 37 -1.74 -33.63 -4.71
CA VAL A 37 -0.78 -33.27 -3.67
C VAL A 37 -1.01 -31.81 -3.26
N LEU A 38 -1.10 -31.57 -1.96
CA LEU A 38 -1.05 -30.24 -1.35
C LEU A 38 0.36 -30.00 -0.80
N GLN A 39 1.06 -29.02 -1.36
CA GLN A 39 2.36 -28.60 -0.86
C GLN A 39 2.19 -27.39 0.06
N LEU A 40 2.62 -27.52 1.32
CA LEU A 40 2.67 -26.40 2.26
C LEU A 40 4.07 -25.80 2.24
N PHE A 41 4.11 -24.48 2.16
CA PHE A 41 5.33 -23.69 2.22
C PHE A 41 5.24 -22.73 3.41
N ARG A 42 6.36 -22.49 4.07
CA ARG A 42 6.53 -21.47 5.11
C ARG A 42 7.60 -20.50 4.66
N GLN A 43 7.27 -19.21 4.68
CA GLN A 43 8.27 -18.16 4.49
C GLN A 43 9.09 -18.02 5.77
N ASP A 44 10.42 -18.14 5.66
CA ASP A 44 11.31 -17.95 6.81
C ASP A 44 11.63 -16.45 6.95
N LEU A 45 10.68 -15.70 7.53
CA LEU A 45 10.79 -14.25 7.72
C LEU A 45 11.95 -13.84 8.65
N ALA A 46 12.53 -14.80 9.39
CA ALA A 46 13.60 -14.54 10.36
C ALA A 46 15.02 -14.53 9.74
N VAL A 47 15.19 -14.96 8.47
CA VAL A 47 16.53 -15.26 7.89
C VAL A 47 16.82 -14.52 6.58
N ALA A 48 15.99 -13.56 6.15
CA ALA A 48 16.42 -12.62 5.13
C ALA A 48 17.38 -11.60 5.76
N ARG A 49 18.63 -12.00 6.02
CA ARG A 49 19.72 -11.02 6.13
C ARG A 49 19.71 -10.29 4.80
N MET A 50 19.43 -8.99 4.83
CA MET A 50 19.58 -8.12 3.67
C MET A 50 21.04 -8.20 3.22
N GLN A 51 21.30 -9.08 2.25
CA GLN A 51 22.53 -9.05 1.51
C GLN A 51 22.45 -7.79 0.66
N ARG A 52 23.41 -6.89 0.85
CA ARG A 52 23.54 -5.75 -0.05
C ARG A 52 24.12 -6.23 -1.37
N TYR A 53 23.46 -5.88 -2.46
CA TYR A 53 23.91 -6.15 -3.82
C TYR A 53 24.85 -5.03 -4.26
N SER A 54 25.99 -5.40 -4.83
CA SER A 54 27.01 -4.48 -5.35
C SER A 54 27.04 -4.48 -6.88
N GLY A 55 27.67 -3.46 -7.46
CA GLY A 55 27.88 -3.36 -8.92
C GLY A 55 26.67 -2.87 -9.72
N LEU A 56 25.64 -2.35 -9.05
CA LEU A 56 24.50 -1.67 -9.67
C LEU A 56 24.21 -0.37 -8.92
N ARG A 57 24.07 0.73 -9.67
CA ARG A 57 23.70 2.04 -9.17
C ARG A 57 22.20 2.22 -9.25
N VAL A 58 21.50 2.06 -8.12
CA VAL A 58 20.03 2.08 -8.08
C VAL A 58 19.50 3.39 -7.50
N ALA A 59 18.89 4.22 -8.33
CA ALA A 59 18.13 5.38 -7.87
C ALA A 59 16.68 4.98 -7.56
N CYS A 60 16.26 5.17 -6.32
CA CYS A 60 14.89 5.03 -5.86
C CYS A 60 14.26 6.43 -5.79
N TYR A 61 13.53 6.81 -6.83
CA TYR A 61 12.93 8.13 -6.97
C TYR A 61 11.47 8.14 -6.51
N GLY A 62 11.15 9.07 -5.60
CA GLY A 62 9.78 9.37 -5.21
C GLY A 62 9.34 10.73 -5.75
N ASN A 63 8.11 10.84 -6.26
CA ASN A 63 7.51 12.16 -6.49
C ASN A 63 6.99 12.82 -5.20
N MET A 64 6.83 12.03 -4.12
CA MET A 64 6.27 12.49 -2.84
C MET A 64 6.97 11.82 -1.66
N PRO A 65 7.12 12.48 -0.49
CA PRO A 65 7.85 11.94 0.66
C PRO A 65 7.33 10.57 1.14
N PHE A 66 6.01 10.35 1.11
CA PHE A 66 5.42 9.08 1.54
C PHE A 66 5.76 7.89 0.62
N HIS A 67 6.29 8.11 -0.59
CA HIS A 67 6.83 7.03 -1.42
C HIS A 67 8.07 6.38 -0.81
N TYR A 68 8.77 7.07 0.10
CA TYR A 68 9.92 6.51 0.81
C TYR A 68 9.58 5.25 1.62
N ARG A 69 8.31 5.05 1.99
CA ARG A 69 7.88 3.83 2.68
C ARG A 69 8.13 2.57 1.85
N SER A 70 7.87 2.60 0.54
CA SER A 70 8.11 1.45 -0.35
C SER A 70 9.50 1.48 -0.99
N LEU A 71 10.07 2.67 -1.19
CA LEU A 71 11.36 2.85 -1.87
C LEU A 71 12.59 2.68 -0.98
N ARG A 72 12.51 3.07 0.30
CA ARG A 72 13.66 2.99 1.22
C ARG A 72 14.13 1.54 1.45
N PRO A 73 13.24 0.56 1.72
CA PRO A 73 13.68 -0.83 1.86
C PRO A 73 14.38 -1.37 0.60
N LEU A 74 13.93 -0.96 -0.59
CA LEU A 74 14.58 -1.29 -1.84
C LEU A 74 15.98 -0.67 -1.93
N ALA A 75 16.12 0.62 -1.64
CA ALA A 75 17.41 1.31 -1.65
C ALA A 75 18.42 0.64 -0.72
N GLU A 76 18.01 0.25 0.49
CA GLU A 76 18.89 -0.37 1.48
C GLU A 76 19.43 -1.75 1.06
N CYS A 77 18.82 -2.38 0.06
CA CYS A 77 19.29 -3.64 -0.52
C CYS A 77 20.51 -3.49 -1.46
N PHE A 78 20.94 -2.26 -1.79
CA PHE A 78 22.07 -2.02 -2.70
C PHE A 78 23.16 -1.21 -2.01
N GLU A 79 24.43 -1.52 -2.31
CA GLU A 79 25.58 -0.75 -1.80
C GLU A 79 25.63 0.65 -2.39
N ASP A 80 25.39 0.76 -3.71
CA ASP A 80 25.33 2.01 -4.45
C ASP A 80 23.86 2.35 -4.74
N SER A 81 23.22 3.04 -3.79
CA SER A 81 21.83 3.49 -3.94
C SER A 81 21.66 4.98 -3.67
N LEU A 82 20.65 5.57 -4.30
CA LEU A 82 20.21 6.94 -4.07
C LEU A 82 18.70 6.95 -3.81
N LEU A 83 18.26 7.45 -2.66
CA LEU A 83 16.85 7.70 -2.37
C LEU A 83 16.60 9.21 -2.43
N SER A 84 15.80 9.67 -3.40
CA SER A 84 15.62 11.11 -3.62
C SER A 84 14.24 11.47 -4.17
N LEU A 85 13.83 12.72 -3.94
CA LEU A 85 12.71 13.39 -4.64
C LEU A 85 13.22 14.40 -5.68
N ASP A 86 14.53 14.63 -5.75
CA ASP A 86 15.16 15.62 -6.62
C ASP A 86 15.56 14.99 -7.96
N ILE A 87 14.95 15.51 -9.03
CA ILE A 87 15.20 15.07 -10.40
C ILE A 87 16.65 15.35 -10.80
N ASP A 88 17.17 16.54 -10.50
CA ASP A 88 18.50 16.97 -10.90
C ASP A 88 19.57 16.14 -10.18
N GLU A 89 19.33 15.80 -8.91
CA GLU A 89 20.20 14.91 -8.14
C GLU A 89 20.27 13.51 -8.77
N VAL A 90 19.13 12.91 -9.11
CA VAL A 90 19.09 11.59 -9.76
C VAL A 90 19.80 11.62 -11.11
N MET A 91 19.54 12.64 -11.94
CA MET A 91 20.19 12.79 -13.25
C MET A 91 21.71 12.99 -13.13
N ALA A 92 22.16 13.83 -12.20
CA ALA A 92 23.57 14.09 -11.94
C ALA A 92 24.29 12.84 -11.41
N TRP A 93 23.59 12.03 -10.63
CA TRP A 93 24.12 10.79 -10.09
C TRP A 93 24.37 9.74 -11.18
N LYS A 94 23.60 9.70 -12.28
CA LYS A 94 23.75 8.72 -13.39
C LYS A 94 23.52 7.26 -12.96
N PRO A 95 22.29 6.89 -12.61
CA PRO A 95 21.95 5.53 -12.20
C PRO A 95 22.03 4.52 -13.35
N ASP A 96 22.18 3.24 -13.01
CA ASP A 96 21.95 2.10 -13.92
C ASP A 96 20.47 1.69 -13.94
N VAL A 97 19.78 1.92 -12.82
CA VAL A 97 18.36 1.60 -12.61
C VAL A 97 17.67 2.77 -11.92
N ILE A 98 16.49 3.16 -12.41
CA ILE A 98 15.56 4.05 -11.72
C ILE A 98 14.33 3.24 -11.30
N ALA A 99 14.08 3.15 -10.01
CA ALA A 99 12.87 2.58 -9.42
C ALA A 99 11.94 3.70 -8.93
N VAL A 100 10.66 3.63 -9.29
CA VAL A 100 9.65 4.65 -8.95
C VAL A 100 8.40 4.02 -8.36
N ALA A 101 7.64 4.77 -7.55
CA ALA A 101 6.48 4.26 -6.81
C ALA A 101 5.11 4.78 -7.31
N ASP A 102 5.04 5.37 -8.50
CA ASP A 102 3.82 5.90 -9.10
C ASP A 102 3.92 5.94 -10.64
N GLY A 103 2.77 5.96 -11.33
CA GLY A 103 2.74 5.91 -12.80
C GLY A 103 3.21 7.20 -13.48
N TRP A 104 3.02 8.36 -12.84
CA TRP A 104 3.47 9.65 -13.39
C TRP A 104 4.99 9.70 -13.52
N SER A 105 5.70 9.24 -12.48
CA SER A 105 7.15 9.12 -12.47
C SER A 105 7.64 8.14 -13.55
N VAL A 106 6.89 7.06 -13.83
CA VAL A 106 7.24 6.12 -14.91
C VAL A 106 7.21 6.80 -16.28
N GLU A 107 6.18 7.59 -16.56
CA GLU A 107 6.12 8.34 -17.83
C GLU A 107 7.23 9.40 -17.90
N PHE A 108 7.43 10.17 -16.83
CA PHE A 108 8.43 11.23 -16.75
C PHE A 108 9.86 10.73 -17.04
N TRP A 109 10.27 9.62 -16.43
CA TRP A 109 11.64 9.13 -16.52
C TRP A 109 11.96 8.39 -17.84
N ARG A 110 10.97 8.10 -18.68
CA ARG A 110 11.14 7.23 -19.85
C ARG A 110 12.20 7.74 -20.83
N ASP A 111 12.11 9.01 -21.20
CA ASP A 111 13.00 9.61 -22.20
C ASP A 111 14.45 9.63 -21.72
N TYR A 112 14.68 9.97 -20.44
CA TYR A 112 16.00 9.88 -19.82
C TYR A 112 16.52 8.45 -19.85
N CYS A 113 15.68 7.47 -19.49
CA CYS A 113 16.08 6.07 -19.43
C CYS A 113 16.47 5.53 -20.81
N ASP A 114 15.74 5.90 -21.86
CA ASP A 114 16.08 5.52 -23.24
C ASP A 114 17.37 6.20 -23.74
N ALA A 115 17.57 7.48 -23.41
CA ALA A 115 18.76 8.24 -23.83
C ALA A 115 20.05 7.76 -23.14
N HIS A 116 19.94 7.26 -21.91
CA HIS A 116 21.09 6.90 -21.07
C HIS A 116 21.24 5.40 -20.82
N ASN A 117 20.40 4.57 -21.45
CA ASN A 117 20.39 3.12 -21.28
C ASN A 117 20.24 2.70 -19.80
N VAL A 118 19.26 3.31 -19.13
CA VAL A 118 18.90 3.06 -17.73
C VAL A 118 17.65 2.19 -17.69
N LEU A 119 17.62 1.20 -16.80
CA LEU A 119 16.42 0.37 -16.59
C LEU A 119 15.39 1.12 -15.74
N LEU A 120 14.15 1.20 -16.24
CA LEU A 120 13.05 1.81 -15.50
C LEU A 120 12.15 0.75 -14.86
N VAL A 121 12.12 0.71 -13.53
CA VAL A 121 11.30 -0.22 -12.75
C VAL A 121 10.15 0.54 -12.09
N GLY A 122 8.93 0.20 -12.48
CA GLY A 122 7.72 0.72 -11.84
C GLY A 122 7.33 -0.11 -10.63
N MET A 123 6.93 0.56 -9.56
CA MET A 123 6.16 0.01 -8.45
C MET A 123 4.83 0.75 -8.38
N ARG A 124 3.77 0.05 -7.99
CA ARG A 124 2.44 0.67 -7.89
C ARG A 124 2.36 1.66 -6.75
N HIS A 125 1.54 2.69 -6.89
CA HIS A 125 1.18 3.57 -5.79
C HIS A 125 0.09 2.94 -4.92
N GLY A 126 0.38 2.75 -3.64
CA GLY A 126 -0.52 2.16 -2.66
C GLY A 126 -0.81 0.67 -2.88
N SER A 127 -1.71 0.16 -2.04
CA SER A 127 -1.91 -1.28 -1.88
C SER A 127 -2.86 -1.90 -2.92
N VAL A 128 -3.75 -1.13 -3.54
CA VAL A 128 -4.70 -1.58 -4.58
C VAL A 128 -5.17 -0.43 -5.49
N THR A 129 -5.78 -0.77 -6.65
CA THR A 129 -6.63 0.17 -7.41
C THR A 129 -7.87 0.54 -6.61
N ARG A 130 -8.03 1.82 -6.30
CA ARG A 130 -9.15 2.30 -5.47
C ARG A 130 -10.47 2.46 -6.23
N TYR A 131 -10.45 3.05 -7.43
CA TYR A 131 -11.68 3.54 -8.08
C TYR A 131 -11.85 3.14 -9.54
N GLY A 132 -10.76 3.15 -10.29
CA GLY A 132 -10.78 3.02 -11.74
C GLY A 132 -9.99 1.81 -12.19
N PHE A 133 -9.04 2.06 -13.08
CA PHE A 133 -8.19 1.05 -13.69
C PHE A 133 -6.73 1.31 -13.28
N ALA A 134 -5.86 0.33 -13.49
CA ALA A 134 -4.43 0.56 -13.36
C ALA A 134 -4.00 1.68 -14.31
N GLU A 135 -3.07 2.54 -13.86
CA GLU A 135 -2.66 3.72 -14.61
C GLU A 135 -1.98 3.31 -15.92
N GLY A 136 -2.45 3.88 -17.05
CA GLY A 136 -1.93 3.55 -18.37
C GLY A 136 -0.45 3.85 -18.55
N THR A 137 0.08 4.81 -17.78
CA THR A 137 1.47 5.27 -17.77
C THR A 137 2.46 4.18 -17.34
N TYR A 138 2.02 3.16 -16.59
CA TYR A 138 2.89 2.01 -16.25
C TYR A 138 3.38 1.24 -17.48
N ARG A 139 2.80 1.44 -18.67
CA ARG A 139 3.30 0.86 -19.93
C ARG A 139 4.70 1.34 -20.33
N TYR A 140 5.15 2.49 -19.82
CA TYR A 140 6.48 3.02 -20.15
C TYR A 140 7.60 2.38 -19.32
N ALA A 141 7.28 1.67 -18.23
CA ALA A 141 8.27 0.94 -17.44
C ALA A 141 8.87 -0.22 -18.26
N ASP A 142 10.14 -0.53 -18.03
CA ASP A 142 10.75 -1.77 -18.52
C ASP A 142 10.14 -2.95 -17.78
N TYR A 143 10.07 -2.87 -16.46
CA TYR A 143 9.43 -3.85 -15.61
C TYR A 143 8.46 -3.21 -14.63
N LEU A 144 7.35 -3.89 -14.32
CA LEU A 144 6.43 -3.52 -13.24
C LEU A 144 6.47 -4.56 -12.12
N CYS A 145 6.76 -4.13 -10.89
CA CYS A 145 6.72 -4.95 -9.69
C CYS A 145 5.29 -5.06 -9.14
N GLY A 146 4.91 -6.24 -8.67
CA GLY A 146 3.62 -6.44 -8.01
C GLY A 146 3.36 -7.87 -7.55
N SER A 147 2.21 -8.07 -6.90
CA SER A 147 1.65 -9.40 -6.62
C SER A 147 0.97 -9.99 -7.88
N ALA A 148 0.58 -11.27 -7.81
CA ALA A 148 -0.20 -11.88 -8.89
C ALA A 148 -1.49 -11.11 -9.19
N TRP A 149 -2.13 -10.58 -8.14
CA TRP A 149 -3.31 -9.75 -8.28
C TRP A 149 -3.01 -8.42 -8.97
N ASP A 150 -1.91 -7.75 -8.63
CA ASP A 150 -1.50 -6.50 -9.30
C ASP A 150 -1.27 -6.71 -10.80
N ILE A 151 -0.67 -7.84 -11.17
CA ILE A 151 -0.43 -8.22 -12.56
C ILE A 151 -1.78 -8.41 -13.29
N ASP A 152 -2.70 -9.17 -12.70
CA ASP A 152 -4.02 -9.43 -13.29
C ASP A 152 -4.84 -8.14 -13.46
N ASP A 153 -4.86 -7.26 -12.44
CA ASP A 153 -5.51 -5.95 -12.48
C ASP A 153 -4.91 -5.02 -13.55
N THR A 154 -3.58 -5.03 -13.68
CA THR A 154 -2.86 -4.24 -14.69
C THR A 154 -3.18 -4.73 -16.11
N LEU A 155 -3.19 -6.05 -16.31
CA LEU A 155 -3.53 -6.68 -17.59
C LEU A 155 -5.00 -6.48 -17.96
N ALA A 156 -5.92 -6.59 -16.99
CA ALA A 156 -7.34 -6.28 -17.19
C ALA A 156 -7.56 -4.81 -17.61
N SER A 157 -6.67 -3.93 -17.17
CA SER A 157 -6.62 -2.51 -17.58
C SER A 157 -5.95 -2.29 -18.94
N SER A 158 -5.58 -3.34 -19.68
CA SER A 158 -4.85 -3.28 -20.95
C SER A 158 -3.50 -2.55 -20.87
N VAL A 159 -2.83 -2.68 -19.73
CA VAL A 159 -1.50 -2.11 -19.47
C VAL A 159 -0.47 -3.23 -19.48
N MET A 160 0.60 -3.05 -20.25
CA MET A 160 1.71 -3.99 -20.35
C MET A 160 3.01 -3.18 -20.30
N PRO A 161 3.88 -3.38 -19.30
CA PRO A 161 5.23 -2.82 -19.30
C PRO A 161 6.06 -3.42 -20.45
N ARG A 162 7.12 -2.73 -20.89
CA ARG A 162 7.86 -3.05 -22.12
C ARG A 162 8.45 -4.47 -22.12
N ASN A 163 8.99 -4.92 -20.99
CA ASN A 163 9.66 -6.23 -20.87
C ASN A 163 8.88 -7.22 -19.98
N GLY A 164 7.95 -6.75 -19.15
CA GLY A 164 7.03 -7.60 -18.40
C GLY A 164 6.96 -7.30 -16.91
N PHE A 165 6.48 -8.27 -16.14
CA PHE A 165 6.23 -8.11 -14.71
C PHE A 165 7.27 -8.84 -13.86
N LEU A 166 7.55 -8.30 -12.68
CA LEU A 166 8.32 -8.95 -11.62
C LEU A 166 7.37 -9.30 -10.48
N LEU A 167 7.22 -10.59 -10.18
CA LEU A 167 6.36 -11.06 -9.09
C LEU A 167 7.09 -10.88 -7.75
N THR A 168 6.87 -9.73 -7.11
CA THR A 168 7.54 -9.32 -5.87
C THR A 168 6.59 -9.29 -4.66
N GLY A 169 5.28 -9.33 -4.88
CA GLY A 169 4.30 -8.90 -3.88
C GLY A 169 4.15 -7.37 -3.89
N ASN A 170 3.39 -6.84 -2.91
CA ASN A 170 3.16 -5.40 -2.78
C ASN A 170 3.99 -4.80 -1.63
N ALA A 171 5.00 -4.03 -1.99
CA ALA A 171 5.94 -3.42 -1.03
C ALA A 171 5.28 -2.43 -0.04
N TRP A 172 4.06 -1.95 -0.32
CA TRP A 172 3.32 -1.11 0.63
C TRP A 172 2.85 -1.91 1.86
N CYS A 173 2.71 -3.23 1.75
CA CYS A 173 2.28 -4.09 2.84
C CYS A 173 3.44 -4.65 3.68
N ASP A 174 4.68 -4.50 3.22
CA ASP A 174 5.87 -5.11 3.84
C ASP A 174 6.02 -4.83 5.34
N GLU A 175 5.91 -3.56 5.72
CA GLU A 175 6.00 -3.16 7.13
C GLU A 175 4.83 -3.73 7.96
N VAL A 176 3.65 -3.84 7.36
CA VAL A 176 2.43 -4.31 8.04
C VAL A 176 2.53 -5.80 8.34
N PHE A 177 3.03 -6.60 7.39
CA PHE A 177 3.28 -8.03 7.59
C PHE A 177 4.34 -8.33 8.65
N ARG A 178 5.17 -7.35 9.02
CA ARG A 178 6.17 -7.47 10.09
C ARG A 178 5.63 -7.07 11.46
N LEU A 179 4.42 -6.52 11.54
CA LEU A 179 3.83 -6.13 12.81
C LEU A 179 3.49 -7.37 13.66
N PRO A 180 3.71 -7.32 14.99
CA PRO A 180 3.32 -8.40 15.86
C PRO A 180 1.80 -8.53 15.88
N ALA A 181 1.33 -9.78 16.03
CA ALA A 181 -0.07 -10.04 16.35
C ALA A 181 -0.44 -9.36 17.66
N ARG A 182 -1.67 -8.84 17.72
CA ARG A 182 -2.20 -8.11 18.87
C ARG A 182 -3.66 -8.48 19.07
N THR A 183 -4.09 -8.61 20.31
CA THR A 183 -5.51 -8.76 20.67
C THR A 183 -6.12 -7.38 20.90
N PRO A 184 -7.17 -6.98 20.16
CA PRO A 184 -7.88 -5.72 20.37
C PRO A 184 -8.42 -5.58 21.80
N ALA A 185 -8.26 -4.41 22.41
CA ALA A 185 -8.88 -4.11 23.70
C ALA A 185 -10.38 -3.80 23.53
N GLU A 186 -11.25 -4.54 24.22
CA GLU A 186 -12.71 -4.40 24.05
C GLU A 186 -13.28 -3.09 24.62
N ASN A 187 -12.89 -2.71 25.84
CA ASN A 187 -13.52 -1.61 26.58
C ASN A 187 -12.83 -0.25 26.43
N ALA A 188 -11.58 -0.25 25.96
CA ALA A 188 -10.79 0.95 25.72
C ALA A 188 -9.85 0.75 24.51
N PRO A 189 -10.40 0.46 23.32
CA PRO A 189 -9.60 0.24 22.12
C PRO A 189 -8.79 1.48 21.78
N THR A 190 -7.61 1.30 21.21
CA THR A 190 -6.93 2.35 20.46
C THR A 190 -7.57 2.47 19.08
N ILE A 191 -8.13 3.63 18.76
CA ILE A 191 -8.81 3.87 17.48
C ILE A 191 -7.93 4.74 16.60
N LEU A 192 -7.60 4.24 15.42
CA LEU A 192 -6.89 4.99 14.40
C LEU A 192 -7.88 5.60 13.41
N PHE A 193 -7.95 6.92 13.35
CA PHE A 193 -8.64 7.63 12.28
C PHE A 193 -7.65 7.98 11.16
N ALA A 194 -7.82 7.35 9.99
CA ALA A 194 -6.95 7.51 8.82
C ALA A 194 -7.73 7.85 7.54
N PRO A 195 -8.19 9.11 7.40
CA PRO A 195 -8.99 9.54 6.25
C PRO A 195 -8.15 9.80 4.99
N THR A 196 -8.75 9.62 3.81
CA THR A 196 -8.22 10.09 2.52
C THR A 196 -8.41 11.60 2.36
N TYR A 197 -7.87 12.20 1.29
CA TYR A 197 -7.85 13.66 1.07
C TYR A 197 -8.77 14.14 -0.05
N ASN A 198 -9.47 13.26 -0.75
CA ASN A 198 -10.39 13.65 -1.81
C ASN A 198 -11.72 14.11 -1.20
N PRO A 199 -12.09 15.41 -1.28
CA PRO A 199 -13.15 15.98 -0.47
C PRO A 199 -14.52 15.30 -0.60
N GLU A 200 -14.83 14.73 -1.77
CA GLU A 200 -16.15 14.13 -2.05
C GLU A 200 -16.38 12.78 -1.37
N ILE A 201 -15.31 12.13 -0.88
CA ILE A 201 -15.37 10.83 -0.21
C ILE A 201 -14.60 10.76 1.10
N SER A 202 -13.86 11.82 1.43
CA SER A 202 -13.01 11.83 2.61
C SER A 202 -13.84 11.88 3.89
N ALA A 203 -13.55 10.94 4.80
CA ALA A 203 -14.08 11.00 6.15
C ALA A 203 -13.56 12.22 6.92
N ALA A 204 -12.42 12.81 6.53
CA ALA A 204 -11.94 14.07 7.12
C ALA A 204 -12.96 15.19 6.92
N VAL A 205 -13.51 15.31 5.71
CA VAL A 205 -14.48 16.36 5.38
C VAL A 205 -15.81 16.16 6.07
N HIS A 206 -16.25 14.91 6.22
CA HIS A 206 -17.58 14.60 6.71
C HIS A 206 -17.67 14.37 8.22
N LEU A 207 -16.60 13.84 8.82
CA LEU A 207 -16.55 13.46 10.22
C LEU A 207 -15.41 14.17 10.98
N GLY A 208 -14.42 14.74 10.28
CA GLY A 208 -13.16 15.18 10.90
C GLY A 208 -13.32 16.12 12.08
N GLU A 209 -14.26 17.06 12.03
CA GLU A 209 -14.52 17.98 13.14
C GLU A 209 -15.09 17.29 14.38
N ARG A 210 -15.89 16.24 14.16
CA ARG A 210 -16.71 15.59 15.18
C ARG A 210 -16.17 14.22 15.58
N VAL A 211 -15.13 13.70 14.91
CA VAL A 211 -14.68 12.31 15.03
C VAL A 211 -14.29 11.96 16.47
N VAL A 212 -13.54 12.84 17.15
CA VAL A 212 -13.16 12.65 18.55
C VAL A 212 -14.40 12.60 19.44
N ALA A 213 -15.31 13.57 19.31
CA ALA A 213 -16.54 13.61 20.10
C ALA A 213 -17.46 12.41 19.84
N LEU A 214 -17.54 11.92 18.60
CA LEU A 214 -18.32 10.72 18.24
C LEU A 214 -17.70 9.46 18.86
N ILE A 215 -16.39 9.28 18.75
CA ILE A 215 -15.69 8.16 19.38
C ILE A 215 -15.91 8.16 20.89
N ARG A 216 -15.77 9.32 21.55
CA ARG A 216 -15.93 9.47 23.01
C ARG A 216 -17.31 9.08 23.52
N LYS A 217 -18.37 9.17 22.69
CA LYS A 217 -19.73 8.72 23.07
C LYS A 217 -19.82 7.21 23.25
N VAL A 218 -19.00 6.44 22.54
CA VAL A 218 -19.02 4.97 22.56
C VAL A 218 -17.86 4.43 23.41
N TYR A 219 -16.68 5.02 23.26
CA TYR A 219 -15.47 4.66 23.99
C TYR A 219 -14.89 5.90 24.71
N PRO A 220 -15.42 6.25 25.90
CA PRO A 220 -14.98 7.45 26.63
C PRO A 220 -13.49 7.44 26.99
N ALA A 221 -12.90 6.26 27.18
CA ALA A 221 -11.51 6.08 27.61
C ALA A 221 -10.56 5.59 26.49
N SER A 222 -10.99 5.53 25.23
CA SER A 222 -10.13 5.07 24.13
C SER A 222 -8.94 6.02 23.89
N ARG A 223 -7.80 5.47 23.49
CA ARG A 223 -6.76 6.27 22.81
C ARG A 223 -7.22 6.51 21.37
N ILE A 224 -7.05 7.73 20.86
CA ILE A 224 -7.41 8.10 19.49
C ILE A 224 -6.15 8.59 18.79
N ILE A 225 -5.79 7.92 17.70
CA ILE A 225 -4.69 8.34 16.83
C ILE A 225 -5.32 8.94 15.58
N ILE A 226 -5.06 10.22 15.31
CA ILE A 226 -5.44 10.89 14.07
C ILE A 226 -4.20 10.89 13.17
N LYS A 227 -4.21 10.07 12.12
CA LYS A 227 -3.15 10.00 11.10
C LYS A 227 -3.76 10.35 9.74
N PRO A 228 -3.87 11.64 9.41
CA PRO A 228 -4.45 12.04 8.13
C PRO A 228 -3.54 11.68 6.96
N HIS A 229 -4.11 11.56 5.78
CA HIS A 229 -3.33 11.38 4.55
C HIS A 229 -2.27 12.50 4.41
N PRO A 230 -1.05 12.22 3.92
CA PRO A 230 0.01 13.23 3.76
C PRO A 230 -0.43 14.48 2.99
N ALA A 231 -1.30 14.33 1.98
CA ALA A 231 -1.90 15.44 1.26
C ALA A 231 -2.75 16.40 2.13
N ILE A 232 -3.38 15.92 3.20
CA ILE A 232 -4.10 16.79 4.17
C ILE A 232 -3.09 17.57 5.00
N VAL A 233 -2.00 16.93 5.43
CA VAL A 233 -0.91 17.58 6.16
C VAL A 233 -0.24 18.65 5.29
N GLN A 234 0.02 18.30 4.03
CA GLN A 234 0.64 19.15 3.01
C GLN A 234 -0.41 19.93 2.20
N HIS A 235 -1.46 20.43 2.87
CA HIS A 235 -2.62 21.06 2.22
C HIS A 235 -2.29 22.25 1.31
N GLU A 236 -1.12 22.86 1.44
CA GLU A 236 -0.66 23.93 0.55
C GLU A 236 -0.18 23.45 -0.83
N HIS A 237 0.07 22.15 -1.00
CA HIS A 237 0.60 21.61 -2.25
C HIS A 237 -0.37 21.80 -3.43
N ALA A 238 0.18 21.97 -4.64
CA ALA A 238 -0.57 22.28 -5.85
C ALA A 238 -1.64 21.24 -6.25
N PHE A 239 -1.49 19.97 -5.88
CA PHE A 239 -2.45 18.90 -6.22
C PHE A 239 -3.60 18.79 -5.20
N VAL A 240 -3.55 19.55 -4.09
CA VAL A 240 -4.60 19.52 -3.07
C VAL A 240 -5.71 20.50 -3.47
N SER A 241 -6.92 19.98 -3.57
CA SER A 241 -8.15 20.78 -3.66
C SER A 241 -8.60 21.18 -2.26
N ASP A 242 -9.38 22.27 -2.15
CA ASP A 242 -9.98 22.72 -0.89
C ASP A 242 -8.97 22.94 0.25
N LYS A 243 -7.93 23.73 -0.01
CA LYS A 243 -6.82 23.97 0.92
C LYS A 243 -7.26 24.51 2.28
N ASP A 244 -8.24 25.42 2.30
CA ASP A 244 -8.70 26.06 3.53
C ASP A 244 -9.44 25.07 4.44
N LEU A 245 -10.20 24.15 3.87
CA LEU A 245 -10.86 23.06 4.61
C LEU A 245 -9.83 22.22 5.37
N PHE A 246 -8.77 21.79 4.70
CA PHE A 246 -7.74 20.97 5.34
C PHE A 246 -6.87 21.76 6.31
N ARG A 247 -6.61 23.05 6.03
CA ARG A 247 -5.95 23.96 6.96
C ARG A 247 -6.71 24.06 8.29
N ASP A 248 -8.03 24.26 8.21
CA ASP A 248 -8.90 24.38 9.38
C ASP A 248 -9.02 23.06 10.16
N LEU A 249 -9.15 21.93 9.46
CA LEU A 249 -9.14 20.59 10.07
C LEU A 249 -7.83 20.30 10.80
N MET A 250 -6.68 20.61 10.19
CA MET A 250 -5.38 20.42 10.83
C MET A 250 -5.22 21.31 12.08
N LYS A 251 -5.71 22.56 12.04
CA LYS A 251 -5.73 23.44 13.21
C LYS A 251 -6.58 22.85 14.33
N LEU A 252 -7.76 22.33 14.00
CA LEU A 252 -8.67 21.72 14.96
C LEU A 252 -8.06 20.45 15.58
N TRP A 253 -7.50 19.54 14.79
CA TRP A 253 -6.91 18.31 15.32
C TRP A 253 -5.68 18.58 16.20
N ARG A 254 -4.88 19.60 15.88
CA ARG A 254 -3.78 20.04 16.76
C ARG A 254 -4.33 20.50 18.11
N GLU A 255 -5.40 21.29 18.12
CA GLU A 255 -6.03 21.75 19.35
C GLU A 255 -6.65 20.60 20.15
N GLN A 256 -7.31 19.64 19.48
CA GLN A 256 -7.85 18.44 20.13
C GLN A 256 -6.75 17.59 20.77
N SER A 257 -5.64 17.37 20.06
CA SER A 257 -4.50 16.62 20.59
C SER A 257 -3.79 17.35 21.75
N ARG A 258 -3.82 18.69 21.78
CA ARG A 258 -3.29 19.50 22.87
C ARG A 258 -4.16 19.45 24.13
N THR A 259 -5.48 19.29 23.97
CA THR A 259 -6.46 19.41 25.05
C THR A 259 -6.91 18.07 25.62
N ASP A 260 -6.93 17.01 24.82
CA ASP A 260 -7.22 15.64 25.25
C ASP A 260 -5.93 14.80 25.22
N PRO A 261 -5.37 14.37 26.37
CA PRO A 261 -4.12 13.61 26.43
C PRO A 261 -4.24 12.20 25.82
N LEU A 262 -5.46 11.71 25.56
CA LEU A 262 -5.72 10.45 24.88
C LEU A 262 -5.87 10.63 23.35
N VAL A 263 -5.74 11.85 22.82
CA VAL A 263 -5.74 12.13 21.38
C VAL A 263 -4.33 12.47 20.92
N THR A 264 -3.83 11.70 19.96
CA THR A 264 -2.53 11.94 19.31
C THR A 264 -2.76 12.29 17.84
N LEU A 265 -2.26 13.43 17.41
CA LEU A 265 -2.15 13.77 15.98
C LEU A 265 -0.77 13.38 15.48
N VAL A 266 -0.72 12.62 14.38
CA VAL A 266 0.52 12.32 13.67
C VAL A 266 0.53 13.14 12.38
N ASP A 267 1.09 14.35 12.45
CA ASP A 267 1.16 15.31 11.34
C ASP A 267 2.53 15.37 10.65
N ASP A 268 3.37 14.36 10.84
CA ASP A 268 4.53 14.09 10.00
C ASP A 268 4.06 13.37 8.70
N PRO A 269 4.26 13.96 7.50
CA PRO A 269 3.86 13.36 6.23
C PRO A 269 4.70 12.14 5.84
N GLU A 270 5.91 11.97 6.43
CA GLU A 270 6.79 10.82 6.19
C GLU A 270 6.54 9.68 7.17
N ALA A 271 5.88 9.95 8.30
CA ALA A 271 5.58 8.92 9.29
C ALA A 271 4.77 7.78 8.68
N SER A 272 5.33 6.56 8.78
CA SER A 272 4.67 5.35 8.28
C SER A 272 3.36 5.10 9.00
N ILE A 273 2.33 4.75 8.23
CA ILE A 273 1.04 4.29 8.76
C ILE A 273 1.19 2.99 9.56
N ALA A 274 2.19 2.16 9.27
CA ALA A 274 2.41 0.89 9.97
C ALA A 274 2.68 1.10 11.46
N ALA A 275 3.31 2.21 11.86
CA ALA A 275 3.49 2.56 13.26
C ALA A 275 2.14 2.81 13.95
N SER A 276 1.23 3.53 13.30
CA SER A 276 -0.14 3.72 13.80
C SER A 276 -0.94 2.42 13.81
N PHE A 277 -0.75 1.54 12.80
CA PHE A 277 -1.34 0.21 12.81
C PHE A 277 -0.80 -0.65 13.94
N ALA A 278 0.47 -0.53 14.34
CA ALA A 278 1.02 -1.31 15.45
C ALA A 278 0.26 -1.06 16.76
N GLU A 279 -0.22 0.17 16.97
CA GLU A 279 -0.95 0.58 18.17
C GLU A 279 -2.47 0.38 18.07
N ALA A 280 -3.04 0.46 16.87
CA ALA A 280 -4.48 0.53 16.66
C ALA A 280 -5.18 -0.82 16.86
N ASP A 281 -6.24 -0.82 17.66
CA ASP A 281 -7.16 -1.94 17.82
C ASP A 281 -8.31 -1.86 16.79
N ILE A 282 -8.70 -0.65 16.37
CA ILE A 282 -9.75 -0.39 15.38
C ILE A 282 -9.26 0.65 14.37
N LEU A 283 -9.45 0.40 13.08
CA LEU A 283 -9.28 1.41 12.02
C LEU A 283 -10.62 2.08 11.72
N LEU A 284 -10.69 3.42 11.79
CA LEU A 284 -11.73 4.24 11.19
C LEU A 284 -11.16 4.89 9.93
N ALA A 285 -11.64 4.47 8.76
CA ALA A 285 -11.15 4.93 7.47
C ALA A 285 -12.30 5.18 6.50
N ASP A 286 -11.96 5.68 5.32
CA ASP A 286 -12.84 5.79 4.16
C ASP A 286 -12.30 4.92 3.02
N ARG A 287 -12.53 5.28 1.75
CA ARG A 287 -12.11 4.52 0.56
C ARG A 287 -10.58 4.53 0.31
N SER A 288 -9.79 4.52 1.37
CA SER A 288 -8.34 4.44 1.34
C SER A 288 -7.86 3.01 1.06
N SER A 289 -6.73 2.86 0.36
CA SER A 289 -6.08 1.55 0.17
C SER A 289 -5.56 0.95 1.48
N LEU A 290 -5.46 1.78 2.54
CA LEU A 290 -5.08 1.36 3.88
C LEU A 290 -5.99 0.28 4.47
N ILE A 291 -7.25 0.18 4.04
CA ILE A 291 -8.17 -0.85 4.53
C ILE A 291 -7.64 -2.26 4.22
N PHE A 292 -7.04 -2.45 3.03
CA PHE A 292 -6.51 -3.74 2.60
C PHE A 292 -5.22 -4.10 3.34
N GLU A 293 -4.47 -3.11 3.80
CA GLU A 293 -3.33 -3.32 4.68
C GLU A 293 -3.80 -3.78 6.07
N VAL A 294 -4.79 -3.11 6.67
CA VAL A 294 -5.28 -3.48 8.01
C VAL A 294 -5.99 -4.83 8.04
N MET A 295 -6.64 -5.23 6.95
CA MET A 295 -7.24 -6.57 6.83
C MET A 295 -6.23 -7.69 7.10
N THR A 296 -4.94 -7.47 6.83
CA THR A 296 -3.89 -8.46 7.11
C THR A 296 -3.63 -8.68 8.61
N LEU A 297 -4.10 -7.76 9.46
CA LEU A 297 -3.88 -7.76 10.90
C LEU A 297 -5.03 -8.39 11.70
N ASP A 298 -6.11 -8.81 11.04
CA ASP A 298 -7.34 -9.34 11.66
C ASP A 298 -7.94 -8.40 12.72
N ARG A 299 -8.06 -7.10 12.38
CA ARG A 299 -8.57 -6.05 13.27
C ARG A 299 -9.83 -5.40 12.70
N PRO A 300 -10.80 -4.99 13.55
CA PRO A 300 -12.00 -4.30 13.10
C PRO A 300 -11.71 -3.03 12.28
N ILE A 301 -12.48 -2.86 11.20
CA ILE A 301 -12.47 -1.66 10.35
C ILE A 301 -13.87 -1.05 10.37
N LEU A 302 -13.97 0.20 10.81
CA LEU A 302 -15.13 1.05 10.64
C LEU A 302 -14.94 1.87 9.36
N LEU A 303 -15.77 1.59 8.36
CA LEU A 303 -15.66 2.22 7.06
C LEU A 303 -16.70 3.34 6.92
N PHE A 304 -16.23 4.57 6.78
CA PHE A 304 -17.06 5.65 6.25
C PHE A 304 -17.30 5.40 4.77
N SER A 305 -18.57 5.20 4.42
CA SER A 305 -18.98 5.02 3.03
C SER A 305 -20.10 5.99 2.65
N ARG A 306 -20.14 6.33 1.36
CA ARG A 306 -21.24 7.02 0.71
C ARG A 306 -21.63 6.26 -0.53
N GLU A 307 -22.94 6.19 -0.78
CA GLU A 307 -23.51 5.56 -1.97
C GLU A 307 -23.33 6.41 -3.22
N GLN A 308 -23.22 7.73 -3.07
CA GLN A 308 -23.13 8.66 -4.18
C GLN A 308 -21.88 8.41 -5.03
N ARG A 309 -22.07 8.27 -6.34
CA ARG A 309 -20.98 8.18 -7.31
C ARG A 309 -20.32 9.55 -7.48
N ILE A 310 -18.99 9.57 -7.58
CA ILE A 310 -18.25 10.79 -7.87
C ILE A 310 -18.08 10.92 -9.39
N ALA A 311 -18.66 11.97 -9.98
CA ALA A 311 -18.67 12.15 -11.43
C ALA A 311 -17.27 12.32 -12.06
N ARG A 312 -16.29 12.82 -11.32
CA ARG A 312 -14.95 13.12 -11.84
C ARG A 312 -14.05 11.88 -11.98
N TRP A 313 -14.46 10.72 -11.50
CA TRP A 313 -13.66 9.50 -11.54
C TRP A 313 -14.25 8.48 -12.49
N ALA A 314 -13.38 7.87 -13.31
CA ALA A 314 -13.73 6.66 -14.02
C ALA A 314 -14.14 5.60 -12.99
N TYR A 315 -15.38 5.15 -13.08
CA TYR A 315 -15.95 4.20 -12.15
C TYR A 315 -15.76 2.78 -12.69
N ASN A 316 -14.93 2.01 -12.02
CA ASN A 316 -14.80 0.58 -12.25
C ASN A 316 -15.48 -0.17 -11.08
N PRO A 317 -16.67 -0.78 -11.28
CA PRO A 317 -17.36 -1.50 -10.21
C PRO A 317 -16.55 -2.68 -9.66
N GLU A 318 -15.65 -3.26 -10.47
CA GLU A 318 -14.82 -4.40 -10.11
C GLU A 318 -13.50 -4.01 -9.42
N ALA A 319 -13.16 -2.71 -9.38
CA ALA A 319 -11.98 -2.27 -8.64
C ALA A 319 -12.13 -2.61 -7.14
N PRO A 320 -11.10 -3.12 -6.44
CA PRO A 320 -11.24 -3.54 -5.04
C PRO A 320 -11.81 -2.47 -4.13
N GLY A 321 -11.40 -1.20 -4.28
CA GLY A 321 -11.95 -0.11 -3.47
C GLY A 321 -13.44 0.19 -3.71
N ASN A 322 -14.05 -0.39 -4.75
CA ASN A 322 -15.49 -0.36 -5.02
C ASN A 322 -16.16 -1.71 -4.72
N ALA A 323 -15.60 -2.83 -5.18
CA ALA A 323 -16.18 -4.17 -5.08
C ALA A 323 -16.07 -4.75 -3.67
N TRP A 324 -14.95 -4.50 -2.98
CA TRP A 324 -14.63 -5.07 -1.66
C TRP A 324 -14.86 -4.02 -0.57
N ARG A 325 -15.90 -3.20 -0.74
CA ARG A 325 -16.32 -2.23 0.26
C ARG A 325 -17.16 -2.88 1.37
N ASP A 326 -17.90 -3.93 1.02
CA ASP A 326 -18.91 -4.55 1.87
C ASP A 326 -18.45 -5.96 2.33
N ILE A 327 -17.15 -6.14 2.57
CA ILE A 327 -16.55 -7.37 3.12
C ILE A 327 -16.67 -7.36 4.64
N GLY A 328 -17.88 -7.61 5.12
CA GLY A 328 -18.23 -7.76 6.53
C GLY A 328 -19.76 -7.81 6.67
N PRO A 329 -20.32 -8.42 7.74
CA PRO A 329 -21.76 -8.39 7.96
C PRO A 329 -22.21 -6.93 8.10
N VAL A 330 -23.03 -6.48 7.15
CA VAL A 330 -23.66 -5.16 7.19
C VAL A 330 -24.78 -5.21 8.24
N SER A 331 -24.51 -4.69 9.44
CA SER A 331 -25.55 -4.46 10.43
C SER A 331 -26.32 -3.20 10.05
N TYR A 332 -27.49 -3.38 9.43
CA TYR A 332 -28.51 -2.34 9.37
C TYR A 332 -29.08 -2.16 10.78
N THR A 333 -28.82 -1.01 11.41
CA THR A 333 -29.55 -0.56 12.60
C THR A 333 -30.27 0.74 12.29
#